data_AF-A0A0E4FYD5-F1
#
_entry.id   AF-A0A0E4FYD5-F1
#
_cell.length_a   1.000
_cell.length_b   1.000
_cell.length_c   1.000
_cell.angle_alpha   90.00
_cell.angle_beta   90.00
_cell.angle_gamma   90.00
#
_symmetry.space_group_name_H-M   'P 1'
#
loop_
_entity.id
_entity.type
_entity.pdbx_description
1 polymer ?
#
loop_
_entity_poly.entity_id
_entity_poly.type
_entity_poly.pdbx_seq_one_letter_code
_entity_poly.pdbx_strand_id
1 'polypeptide(L)' 'MTEPDDQTGKPVLCARLNGDTLRAKWPGKRWHGKYKNIDEVCDAAHDDGLASFVIDYVTEED' A
#
# COMPACT_ATOMS: atom_id res chain seq x y z
N MET A 1 25.79 -9.56 14.47
CA MET A 1 25.46 -8.24 13.91
C MET A 1 24.12 -8.44 13.24
N THR A 2 23.04 -7.97 13.86
CA THR A 2 21.70 -8.05 13.25
C THR A 2 21.69 -7.04 12.12
N GLU A 3 21.49 -7.51 10.88
CA GLU A 3 21.32 -6.63 9.72
C GLU A 3 20.28 -5.57 10.06
N PRO A 4 20.57 -4.27 9.86
CA PRO A 4 19.57 -3.24 10.05
C PRO A 4 18.49 -3.45 9.01
N ASP A 5 17.42 -4.10 9.45
CA ASP A 5 16.08 -4.16 8.91
C ASP A 5 15.88 -3.16 7.75
N ASP A 6 16.10 -3.62 6.51
CA ASP A 6 16.00 -2.85 5.25
C ASP A 6 14.54 -2.36 4.97
N GLN A 7 13.65 -2.53 5.95
CA GLN A 7 12.27 -2.04 5.99
C GLN A 7 12.10 -0.84 6.93
N THR A 8 13.06 -0.55 7.82
CA THR A 8 13.00 0.57 8.76
C THR A 8 13.23 1.89 8.04
N GLY A 9 12.15 2.50 7.56
CA GLY A 9 12.14 3.83 6.93
C GLY A 9 11.49 3.90 5.55
N LYS A 10 11.08 2.77 4.97
CA LYS A 10 10.35 2.78 3.70
C LYS A 10 8.89 3.15 3.94
N PRO A 11 8.29 3.98 3.07
CA PRO A 11 6.87 4.30 3.17
C PRO A 11 6.02 3.03 3.03
N VAL A 12 5.09 2.83 3.95
CA VAL A 12 4.17 1.69 3.94
C VAL A 12 2.87 2.10 3.25
N LEU A 13 2.52 1.33 2.22
CA LEU A 13 1.28 1.39 1.49
C LEU A 13 0.30 0.43 2.14
N CYS A 14 -0.77 0.95 2.75
CA CYS A 14 -1.82 0.10 3.29
C CYS A 14 -2.87 -0.16 2.21
N ALA A 15 -3.09 -1.42 1.85
CA ALA A 15 -4.15 -1.82 0.94
C ALA A 15 -5.12 -2.75 1.66
N ARG A 16 -6.43 -2.51 1.50
CA ARG A 16 -7.49 -3.33 2.10
C ARG A 16 -8.62 -3.58 1.13
N LEU A 17 -9.23 -4.76 1.23
CA LEU A 17 -10.46 -5.07 0.54
C LEU A 17 -11.63 -4.30 1.18
N ASN A 18 -12.46 -3.69 0.35
CA ASN A 18 -13.66 -2.96 0.74
C ASN A 18 -14.80 -3.40 -0.18
N GLY A 19 -15.45 -4.50 0.20
CA GLY A 19 -16.44 -5.18 -0.63
C GLY A 19 -15.77 -5.81 -1.85
N ASP A 20 -16.16 -5.36 -3.05
CA ASP A 20 -15.62 -5.86 -4.33
C ASP A 20 -14.35 -5.09 -4.80
N THR A 21 -13.98 -4.02 -4.11
CA THR A 21 -12.89 -3.13 -4.54
C THR A 21 -11.85 -2.93 -3.46
N LEU A 22 -10.61 -2.67 -3.86
CA LEU A 22 -9.50 -2.32 -3.00
C LEU A 22 -9.45 -0.82 -2.72
N ARG A 23 -9.22 -0.49 -1.46
CA ARG A 23 -8.82 0.86 -1.03
C ARG A 23 -7.36 0.82 -0.64
N ALA A 24 -6.64 1.86 -1.00
CA ALA A 24 -5.26 2.01 -0.63
C ALA A 24 -5.02 3.35 0.07
N LYS A 25 -4.01 3.39 0.94
CA LYS A 25 -3.61 4.59 1.64
C LYS A 25 -2.10 4.69 1.61
N TRP A 26 -1.63 5.78 1.03
CA TRP A 26 -0.22 6.16 1.04
C TRP A 26 0.11 6.92 2.34
N PRO A 27 1.37 6.90 2.78
CA PRO A 27 1.80 7.70 3.91
C PRO A 27 1.63 9.19 3.63
N GLY A 28 1.02 9.91 4.57
CA GLY A 28 0.69 11.33 4.41
C GLY A 28 -0.54 11.63 3.55
N LYS A 29 -1.19 10.62 2.97
CA LYS A 29 -2.40 10.78 2.14
C LYS A 29 -3.62 10.15 2.82
N ARG A 30 -4.80 10.45 2.29
CA ARG A 30 -6.07 9.85 2.75
C ARG A 30 -6.26 8.49 2.09
N TRP A 31 -7.28 7.75 2.55
CA TRP A 31 -7.69 6.53 1.86
C TRP A 31 -8.24 6.87 0.47
N HIS A 32 -7.53 6.41 -0.55
CA HIS A 32 -7.89 6.55 -1.95
C HIS A 32 -8.31 5.20 -2.52
N GLY A 33 -9.21 5.20 -3.49
CA GLY A 33 -9.42 4.03 -4.34
C GLY A 33 -10.78 3.35 -4.28
N LYS A 34 -11.11 2.83 -5.47
CA LYS A 34 -11.98 1.69 -5.79
C LYS A 34 -11.19 0.81 -6.78
N TYR A 35 -9.98 0.42 -6.41
CA TYR A 35 -9.09 -0.31 -7.30
C TYR A 35 -9.57 -1.76 -7.45
N LYS A 36 -9.39 -2.39 -8.60
CA LYS A 36 -9.82 -3.78 -8.77
C LYS A 36 -8.82 -4.76 -8.18
N ASN A 37 -7.53 -4.47 -8.31
CA ASN A 37 -6.44 -5.34 -7.89
C ASN A 37 -5.25 -4.53 -7.37
N ILE A 38 -4.28 -5.22 -6.75
CA ILE A 38 -3.09 -4.59 -6.16
C ILE A 38 -2.20 -3.94 -7.23
N ASP A 39 -2.22 -4.42 -8.46
CA ASP A 39 -1.48 -3.81 -9.57
C ASP A 39 -1.91 -2.35 -9.80
N GLU A 40 -3.22 -2.07 -9.83
CA GLU A 40 -3.72 -0.69 -9.96
C GLU A 40 -3.35 0.17 -8.76
N VAL A 41 -3.28 -0.43 -7.58
CA VAL A 41 -2.81 0.22 -6.35
C VAL A 41 -1.33 0.59 -6.47
N CYS A 42 -0.49 -0.32 -6.96
CA CYS A 42 0.93 -0.06 -7.19
C CYS A 42 1.17 1.01 -8.25
N ASP A 43 0.42 0.98 -9.35
CA ASP A 43 0.52 1.94 -10.44
C ASP A 43 0.14 3.34 -9.95
N ALA A 44 -0.96 3.46 -9.22
CA ALA A 44 -1.39 4.71 -8.62
C ALA A 44 -0.41 5.24 -7.55
N ALA A 45 0.23 4.36 -6.79
CA ALA A 45 1.27 4.75 -5.85
C ALA A 45 2.53 5.26 -6.59
N HIS A 46 2.94 4.58 -7.66
CA HIS A 46 4.05 5.04 -8.50
C HIS A 46 3.76 6.41 -9.13
N ASP A 47 2.55 6.63 -9.66
CA ASP A 47 2.12 7.90 -10.24
C ASP A 47 2.07 9.04 -9.19
N ASP A 48 1.72 8.73 -7.94
CA ASP A 48 1.76 9.69 -6.82
C ASP A 48 3.20 10.04 -6.38
N GLY A 49 4.22 9.38 -6.97
CA GLY A 49 5.65 9.61 -6.70
C GLY A 49 6.25 8.66 -5.66
N LEU A 50 5.53 7.60 -5.28
CA LEU A 50 6.01 6.57 -4.38
C LEU A 50 6.78 5.51 -5.19
N ALA A 51 8.08 5.73 -5.39
CA ALA A 51 8.91 4.82 -6.20
C ALA A 51 9.34 3.52 -5.48
N SER A 52 9.32 3.51 -4.14
CA SER A 52 9.70 2.33 -3.34
C SER A 52 8.88 2.31 -2.06
N PHE A 53 8.08 1.27 -1.89
CA PHE A 53 7.20 1.08 -0.74
C PHE A 53 7.02 -0.38 -0.37
N VAL A 54 6.59 -0.60 0.87
CA VAL A 54 6.14 -1.91 1.34
C VAL A 54 4.62 -1.92 1.26
N ILE A 55 4.05 -2.95 0.64
CA ILE A 55 2.60 -3.13 0.57
C ILE A 55 2.17 -3.99 1.75
N ASP A 56 1.39 -3.38 2.65
CA ASP A 56 0.68 -4.08 3.70
C ASP A 56 -0.75 -4.36 3.19
N TYR A 57 -0.94 -5.59 2.68
CA TYR A 57 -2.20 -6.01 2.08
C TYR A 57 -2.99 -6.89 3.05
N VAL A 58 -4.15 -6.40 3.51
CA VAL A 58 -5.04 -7.14 4.42
C VAL A 58 -6.26 -7.61 3.64
N THR A 59 -6.37 -8.93 3.46
CA THR A 59 -7.50 -9.61 2.79
C THR A 59 -8.65 -9.96 3.72
N GLU A 60 -8.43 -10.02 5.04
CA GLU A 60 -9.39 -10.56 6.01
C GLU A 60 -9.58 -9.58 7.18
N GLU A 61 -10.79 -9.04 7.31
CA GLU A 61 -11.30 -8.45 8.55
C GLU A 61 -11.84 -9.64 9.34
N ASP A 62 -11.16 -10.02 10.43
CA ASP A 62 -11.59 -11.09 11.37
C ASP A 62 -12.94 -10.75 12.01
#